data_AF-X1VLM2-F1
#
_entry.id   AF-X1VLM2-F1
#
_cell.length_a   1.000
_cell.length_b   1.000
_cell.length_c   1.000
_cell.angle_alpha   90.00
_cell.angle_beta   90.00
_cell.angle_gamma   90.00
#
_symmetry.space_group_name_H-M   'P 1'
#
loop_
_entity.id
_entity.type
_entity.pdbx_description
1 polymer ?
#
loop_
_entity_poly.entity_id
_entity_poly.type
_entity_poly.pdbx_seq_one_letter_code
_entity_poly.pdbx_strand_id
1 'polypeptide(L)'
;QIFPKIIKGMQFPKSMRWGEKSLRFIRPIRWILALYEKKIIKFNINGLDSENITYGHRLLAPQKIKIFSIQEYFKKLEKSYVIVDPKIRENIVKTDIKQLIKEIGGEKIINEKQLKEIIYLVEYPNAILGKYDKKYLELPKDVLIVVMEKHQKYFPVFKNKDELLPLFIVIINNSKKHASKIREGNENVLRARLEDAKFFYQEDQKIPLEKRVDKLKNIIFQENLGSLFDKTKRLELLCDYIS
;
A
#
# COMPACT_ATOMS: atom_id res chain seq x y z
N GLN A 1 29.45 -12.22 17.83
CA GLN A 1 29.42 -10.90 17.15
C GLN A 1 28.79 -10.95 15.72
N ILE A 2 27.91 -11.92 15.43
CA ILE A 2 27.35 -12.09 14.07
C ILE A 2 26.19 -11.13 13.75
N PHE A 3 25.38 -10.75 14.76
CA PHE A 3 24.20 -9.91 14.57
C PHE A 3 24.49 -8.53 13.94
N PRO A 4 25.50 -7.75 14.40
CA PRO A 4 25.82 -6.49 13.73
C PRO A 4 26.26 -6.66 12.27
N LYS A 5 26.95 -7.77 11.94
CA LYS A 5 27.36 -8.07 10.56
C LYS A 5 26.15 -8.37 9.68
N ILE A 6 25.20 -9.16 10.16
CA ILE A 6 23.95 -9.45 9.45
C ILE A 6 23.18 -8.15 9.15
N ILE A 7 22.98 -7.30 10.16
CA ILE A 7 22.22 -6.05 10.00
C ILE A 7 22.91 -5.12 9.00
N LYS A 8 24.24 -4.98 9.08
CA LYS A 8 25.03 -4.16 8.14
C LYS A 8 25.10 -4.75 6.72
N GLY A 9 24.97 -6.07 6.60
CA GLY A 9 25.00 -6.78 5.32
C GLY A 9 23.68 -6.75 4.55
N MET A 10 22.58 -6.26 5.16
CA MET A 10 21.30 -6.13 4.46
C MET A 10 21.39 -5.09 3.35
N GLN A 11 21.05 -5.51 2.13
CA GLN A 11 21.01 -4.63 0.96
C GLN A 11 19.57 -4.22 0.64
N PHE A 12 19.38 -2.94 0.33
CA PHE A 12 18.08 -2.37 -0.01
C PHE A 12 18.20 -1.57 -1.30
N PRO A 13 17.19 -1.58 -2.19
CA PRO A 13 17.21 -0.77 -3.42
C PRO A 13 17.39 0.72 -3.16
N LYS A 14 16.84 1.22 -2.04
CA LYS A 14 17.06 2.57 -1.53
C LYS A 14 17.44 2.47 -0.06
N SER A 15 18.57 3.07 0.29
CA SER A 15 19.05 3.17 1.68
C SER A 15 19.33 4.62 2.04
N MET A 16 19.29 4.93 3.33
CA MET A 16 19.52 6.26 3.87
C MET A 16 20.57 6.20 4.98
N ARG A 17 21.23 7.33 5.23
CA ARG A 17 22.04 7.60 6.43
C ARG A 17 21.31 8.63 7.28
N TRP A 18 21.44 8.54 8.59
CA TRP A 18 20.69 9.39 9.52
C TRP A 18 21.61 9.96 10.60
N GLY A 19 21.58 11.28 10.79
CA GLY A 19 22.47 11.99 11.71
C GLY A 19 23.95 11.87 11.33
N GLU A 20 24.84 11.95 12.30
CA GLU A 20 26.31 11.83 12.13
C GLU A 20 26.79 10.37 11.95
N LYS A 21 25.83 9.46 11.80
CA LYS A 21 26.00 8.02 11.95
C LYS A 21 26.20 7.36 10.58
N SER A 22 27.21 6.48 10.47
CA SER A 22 27.64 5.92 9.17
C SER A 22 26.80 4.72 8.67
N LEU A 23 25.95 4.15 9.52
CA LEU A 23 25.08 3.03 9.17
C LEU A 23 24.10 3.42 8.05
N ARG A 24 24.14 2.65 6.96
CA ARG A 24 23.12 2.69 5.90
C ARG A 24 22.03 1.69 6.23
N PHE A 25 20.77 2.13 6.23
CA PHE A 25 19.62 1.25 6.40
C PHE A 25 18.40 1.86 5.68
N ILE A 26 17.34 1.09 5.46
CA ILE A 26 16.14 1.60 4.78
C ILE A 26 15.43 2.71 5.57
N ARG A 27 15.50 2.66 6.91
CA ARG A 27 14.93 3.64 7.87
C ARG A 27 15.77 3.68 9.16
N PRO A 28 15.65 4.71 10.03
CA PRO A 28 16.36 4.71 11.31
C PRO A 28 15.92 3.54 12.19
N ILE A 29 16.87 2.72 12.63
CA ILE A 29 16.62 1.72 13.68
C ILE A 29 16.45 2.47 15.00
N ARG A 30 15.33 2.22 15.70
CA ARG A 30 14.98 2.94 16.94
C ARG A 30 15.35 2.16 18.20
N TRP A 31 15.28 0.83 18.14
CA TRP A 31 15.68 -0.08 19.21
C TRP A 31 15.99 -1.46 18.60
N ILE A 32 16.65 -2.31 19.37
CA ILE A 32 16.93 -3.70 18.99
C ILE A 32 16.59 -4.58 20.18
N LEU A 33 15.59 -5.44 20.00
CA LEU A 33 15.33 -6.53 20.93
C LEU A 33 16.14 -7.74 20.48
N ALA A 34 17.06 -8.23 21.32
CA ALA A 34 17.85 -9.42 21.03
C ALA A 34 17.88 -10.36 22.24
N LEU A 35 17.15 -11.48 22.12
CA LEU A 35 17.02 -12.48 23.17
C LEU A 35 17.37 -13.86 22.62
N TYR A 36 18.10 -14.63 23.42
CA TYR A 36 18.23 -16.07 23.26
C TYR A 36 17.70 -16.72 24.54
N GLU A 37 16.57 -17.41 24.43
CA GLU A 37 15.79 -17.88 25.58
C GLU A 37 15.45 -16.73 26.54
N LYS A 38 16.08 -16.70 27.72
CA LYS A 38 15.94 -15.67 28.75
C LYS A 38 17.14 -14.72 28.83
N LYS A 39 18.18 -14.94 28.02
CA LYS A 39 19.43 -14.18 28.04
C LYS A 39 19.41 -13.08 26.98
N ILE A 40 19.82 -11.88 27.39
CA ILE A 40 20.00 -10.75 26.48
C ILE A 40 21.28 -10.97 25.68
N ILE A 41 21.17 -10.94 24.36
CA ILE A 41 22.34 -10.97 23.48
C ILE A 41 22.83 -9.53 23.36
N LYS A 42 23.85 -9.16 24.14
CA LYS A 42 24.41 -7.81 24.14
C LYS A 42 25.29 -7.55 22.91
N PHE A 43 24.98 -6.51 22.16
CA PHE A 43 25.82 -5.94 21.12
C PHE A 43 25.42 -4.48 20.87
N ASN A 44 26.36 -3.72 20.33
CA ASN A 44 26.12 -2.36 19.90
C ASN A 44 26.14 -2.30 18.36
N ILE A 45 25.20 -1.56 17.79
CA ILE A 45 25.27 -1.16 16.39
C ILE A 45 25.11 0.36 16.29
N ASN A 46 26.20 1.03 15.96
CA ASN A 46 26.20 2.45 15.65
C ASN A 46 25.58 3.28 16.80
N GLY A 47 25.97 2.98 18.04
CA GLY A 47 25.48 3.63 19.26
C GLY A 47 24.07 3.20 19.68
N LEU A 48 23.57 2.06 19.20
CA LEU A 48 22.33 1.43 19.67
C LEU A 48 22.68 0.09 20.31
N ASP A 49 22.44 -0.02 21.61
CA ASP A 49 22.60 -1.27 22.34
C ASP A 49 21.37 -2.16 22.17
N SER A 50 21.61 -3.46 22.02
CA SER A 50 20.55 -4.46 22.08
C SER A 50 20.12 -4.70 23.52
N GLU A 51 18.81 -4.75 23.72
CA GLU A 51 18.19 -4.92 25.02
C GLU A 51 17.05 -5.94 24.94
N ASN A 52 16.32 -6.09 26.05
CA ASN A 52 15.09 -6.86 26.12
C ASN A 52 13.83 -5.98 26.04
N ILE A 53 13.95 -4.81 25.41
CA ILE A 53 12.90 -3.81 25.31
C ILE A 53 12.36 -3.74 23.88
N THR A 54 11.04 -3.69 23.76
CA THR A 54 10.32 -3.37 22.52
C THR A 54 9.24 -2.35 22.80
N TYR A 55 8.47 -1.99 21.77
CA TYR A 55 7.33 -1.08 21.86
C TYR A 55 6.14 -1.73 21.17
N GLY A 56 4.94 -1.34 21.60
CA GLY A 56 3.70 -1.68 20.92
C GLY A 56 3.42 -0.76 19.75
N HIS A 57 2.15 -0.71 19.35
CA HIS A 57 1.71 0.13 18.25
C HIS A 57 1.97 1.61 18.54
N ARG A 58 2.57 2.30 17.56
CA ARG A 58 3.08 3.67 17.73
C ARG A 58 2.06 4.67 18.27
N LEU A 59 0.79 4.49 17.93
CA LEU A 59 -0.31 5.38 18.36
C LEU A 59 -1.16 4.81 19.50
N LEU A 60 -1.30 3.48 19.57
CA LEU A 60 -2.26 2.84 20.48
C LEU A 60 -1.61 2.35 21.78
N ALA A 61 -0.33 2.00 21.72
CA ALA A 61 0.45 1.55 22.86
C ALA A 61 1.93 1.93 22.70
N PRO A 62 2.27 3.24 22.77
CA PRO A 62 3.63 3.74 22.57
C PRO A 62 4.60 3.44 23.73
N GLN A 63 4.13 2.82 24.81
CA GLN A 63 4.91 2.51 25.99
C GLN A 63 6.01 1.48 25.72
N LYS A 64 7.10 1.57 26.50
CA LYS A 64 8.17 0.56 26.53
C LYS A 64 7.64 -0.75 27.11
N ILE A 65 8.03 -1.86 26.50
CA ILE A 65 7.63 -3.20 26.88
C ILE A 65 8.89 -4.03 27.12
N LYS A 66 9.10 -4.49 28.35
CA LYS A 66 10.15 -5.47 28.67
C LYS A 66 9.68 -6.87 28.32
N ILE A 67 10.54 -7.66 27.69
CA ILE A 67 10.31 -9.03 27.26
C ILE A 67 11.36 -9.93 27.93
N PHE A 68 10.95 -11.07 28.48
CA PHE A 68 11.85 -12.03 29.12
C PHE A 68 11.83 -13.40 28.44
N SER A 69 10.86 -13.66 27.57
CA SER A 69 10.78 -14.88 26.77
C SER A 69 10.09 -14.65 25.43
N ILE A 70 10.26 -15.61 24.52
CA ILE A 70 9.61 -15.58 23.21
C ILE A 70 8.07 -15.69 23.31
N GLN A 71 7.54 -16.47 24.26
CA GLN A 71 6.09 -16.61 24.45
C GLN A 71 5.47 -15.30 24.96
N GLU A 72 6.20 -14.58 25.81
CA GLU A 72 5.80 -13.29 26.32
C GLU A 72 5.82 -12.20 25.24
N TYR A 73 6.78 -12.27 24.30
CA TYR A 73 6.88 -11.36 23.16
C TYR A 73 5.58 -11.28 22.36
N PHE A 74 5.06 -12.42 21.90
CA PHE A 74 3.83 -12.46 21.12
C PHE A 74 2.63 -11.96 21.92
N LYS A 75 2.44 -12.46 23.15
CA LYS A 75 1.31 -12.07 24.01
C LYS A 75 1.31 -10.58 24.37
N LYS A 76 2.48 -10.01 24.69
CA LYS A 76 2.59 -8.59 25.07
C LYS A 76 2.41 -7.66 23.88
N LEU A 77 2.94 -8.03 22.71
CA LEU A 77 2.74 -7.25 21.49
C LEU A 77 1.29 -7.28 21.04
N GLU A 78 0.63 -8.43 21.08
CA GLU A 78 -0.79 -8.53 20.74
C GLU A 78 -1.66 -7.65 21.65
N LYS A 79 -1.43 -7.70 22.97
CA LYS A 79 -2.06 -6.79 23.96
C LYS A 79 -1.74 -5.31 23.72
N SER A 80 -0.64 -5.03 23.02
CA SER A 80 -0.18 -3.69 22.69
C SER A 80 -0.45 -3.35 21.22
N TYR A 81 -1.48 -3.98 20.64
CA TYR A 81 -1.97 -3.74 19.28
C TYR A 81 -0.91 -4.00 18.20
N VAL A 82 -0.15 -5.09 18.31
CA VAL A 82 0.79 -5.53 17.27
C VAL A 82 0.65 -7.04 17.10
N ILE A 83 0.18 -7.47 15.93
CA ILE A 83 0.09 -8.88 15.56
C ILE A 83 1.31 -9.20 14.71
N VAL A 84 2.24 -9.96 15.27
CA VAL A 84 3.54 -10.22 14.64
C VAL A 84 3.39 -11.12 13.41
N ASP A 85 2.65 -12.22 13.55
CA ASP A 85 2.52 -13.22 12.49
C ASP A 85 1.71 -12.67 11.29
N PRO A 86 2.31 -12.57 10.09
CA PRO A 86 1.61 -12.15 8.88
C PRO A 86 0.41 -13.04 8.54
N LYS A 87 0.46 -14.35 8.80
CA LYS A 87 -0.63 -15.28 8.50
C LYS A 87 -1.86 -15.01 9.38
N ILE A 88 -1.63 -14.69 10.65
CA ILE A 88 -2.71 -14.31 11.57
C ILE A 88 -3.36 -13.00 11.10
N ARG A 89 -2.53 -11.99 10.75
CA ARG A 89 -3.03 -10.72 10.18
C ARG A 89 -3.84 -10.95 8.90
N GLU A 90 -3.36 -11.80 8.00
CA GLU A 90 -4.04 -12.13 6.76
C GLU A 90 -5.41 -12.78 7.01
N ASN A 91 -5.48 -13.75 7.92
CA ASN A 91 -6.74 -14.41 8.29
C ASN A 91 -7.74 -13.44 8.92
N ILE A 92 -7.28 -12.54 9.79
CA ILE A 92 -8.13 -11.49 10.37
C ILE A 92 -8.71 -10.62 9.26
N VAL A 93 -7.86 -10.11 8.35
CA VAL A 93 -8.32 -9.25 7.25
C VAL A 93 -9.28 -9.97 6.32
N LYS A 94 -8.98 -11.22 5.92
CA LYS A 94 -9.87 -12.02 5.07
C LYS A 94 -11.22 -12.26 5.74
N THR A 95 -11.23 -12.52 7.05
CA THR A 95 -12.46 -12.77 7.81
C THR A 95 -13.29 -11.50 7.96
N ASP A 96 -12.67 -10.40 8.37
CA ASP A 96 -13.30 -9.08 8.49
C ASP A 96 -13.92 -8.63 7.16
N ILE A 97 -13.17 -8.77 6.06
CA ILE A 97 -13.65 -8.46 4.72
C ILE A 97 -14.87 -9.31 4.38
N LYS A 98 -14.78 -10.64 4.54
CA LYS A 98 -15.88 -11.57 4.22
C LYS A 98 -17.15 -11.24 5.00
N GLN A 99 -17.02 -10.89 6.28
CA GLN A 99 -18.14 -10.49 7.10
C GLN A 99 -18.80 -9.21 6.56
N LEU A 100 -18.01 -8.15 6.32
CA LEU A 100 -18.53 -6.88 5.80
C LEU A 100 -19.25 -7.04 4.45
N ILE A 101 -18.74 -7.90 3.56
CA ILE A 101 -19.37 -8.17 2.26
C ILE A 101 -20.70 -8.91 2.43
N LYS A 102 -20.73 -9.90 3.33
CA LYS A 102 -21.95 -10.69 3.59
C LYS A 102 -23.06 -9.80 4.13
N GLU A 103 -22.74 -8.86 5.01
CA GLU A 103 -23.70 -7.92 5.61
C GLU A 103 -24.37 -7.00 4.57
N ILE A 104 -23.68 -6.68 3.47
CA ILE A 104 -24.18 -5.81 2.40
C ILE A 104 -24.69 -6.58 1.17
N GLY A 105 -24.72 -7.91 1.22
CA GLY A 105 -25.13 -8.77 0.10
C GLY A 105 -24.24 -8.63 -1.13
N GLY A 106 -22.96 -8.31 -0.94
CA GLY A 106 -21.99 -8.19 -2.03
C GLY A 106 -21.30 -9.51 -2.38
N GLU A 107 -20.52 -9.48 -3.44
CA GLU A 107 -19.52 -10.49 -3.79
C GLU A 107 -18.16 -9.78 -3.85
N LYS A 108 -17.09 -10.39 -3.36
CA LYS A 108 -15.76 -9.79 -3.48
C LYS A 108 -14.78 -10.72 -4.13
N ILE A 109 -14.08 -10.15 -5.11
CA ILE A 109 -12.84 -10.67 -5.65
C ILE A 109 -11.72 -9.95 -4.90
N ILE A 110 -11.02 -10.65 -4.02
CA ILE A 110 -9.87 -10.09 -3.30
C ILE A 110 -8.66 -10.13 -4.23
N ASN A 111 -8.07 -8.98 -4.50
CA ASN A 111 -6.75 -8.91 -5.11
C ASN A 111 -5.71 -9.42 -4.09
N GLU A 112 -5.31 -10.70 -4.21
CA GLU A 112 -4.37 -11.35 -3.27
C GLU A 112 -3.00 -10.65 -3.22
N LYS A 113 -2.55 -10.05 -4.33
CA LYS A 113 -1.31 -9.28 -4.35
C LYS A 113 -1.42 -8.01 -3.50
N GLN A 114 -2.52 -7.28 -3.65
CA GLN A 114 -2.80 -6.09 -2.86
C GLN A 114 -2.98 -6.44 -1.38
N LEU A 115 -3.69 -7.52 -1.07
CA LEU A 115 -3.84 -8.00 0.30
C LEU A 115 -2.49 -8.29 0.93
N LYS A 116 -1.64 -9.06 0.26
CA LYS A 116 -0.30 -9.37 0.75
C LYS A 116 0.50 -8.10 1.02
N GLU A 117 0.47 -7.12 0.12
CA GLU A 117 1.14 -5.83 0.34
C GLU A 117 0.62 -5.15 1.61
N ILE A 118 -0.70 -5.05 1.78
CA ILE A 118 -1.32 -4.41 2.95
C ILE A 118 -0.92 -5.11 4.25
N ILE A 119 -0.88 -6.45 4.28
CA ILE A 119 -0.48 -7.21 5.48
C ILE A 119 0.94 -6.84 5.96
N TYR A 120 1.86 -6.55 5.04
CA TYR A 120 3.22 -6.11 5.39
C TYR A 120 3.33 -4.61 5.71
N LEU A 121 2.26 -3.83 5.49
CA LEU A 121 2.21 -2.39 5.83
C LEU A 121 1.58 -2.11 7.20
N VAL A 122 0.72 -3.01 7.70
CA VAL A 122 -0.07 -2.79 8.92
C VAL A 122 0.27 -3.81 9.99
N GLU A 123 0.42 -3.37 11.23
CA GLU A 123 0.75 -4.21 12.39
C GLU A 123 -0.51 -4.69 13.13
N TYR A 124 -1.60 -3.92 13.05
CA TYR A 124 -2.89 -4.22 13.67
C TYR A 124 -4.04 -3.91 12.71
N PRO A 125 -4.33 -4.84 11.78
CA PRO A 125 -5.32 -4.61 10.75
C PRO A 125 -6.74 -4.67 11.30
N ASN A 126 -7.57 -3.72 10.86
CA ASN A 126 -9.02 -3.78 10.99
C ASN A 126 -9.64 -3.34 9.66
N ALA A 127 -10.68 -4.02 9.19
CA ALA A 127 -11.40 -3.59 7.99
C ALA A 127 -12.51 -2.59 8.34
N ILE A 128 -12.67 -1.58 7.49
CA ILE A 128 -13.76 -0.60 7.55
C ILE A 128 -14.40 -0.51 6.17
N LEU A 129 -15.72 -0.67 6.13
CA LEU A 129 -16.54 -0.33 4.96
C LEU A 129 -16.71 1.20 4.89
N GLY A 130 -16.46 1.79 3.73
CA GLY A 130 -16.77 3.17 3.38
C GLY A 130 -17.62 3.25 2.12
N LYS A 131 -18.17 4.44 1.84
CA LYS A 131 -19.00 4.72 0.66
C LYS A 131 -18.49 5.91 -0.13
N TYR A 132 -18.82 5.93 -1.42
CA TYR A 132 -18.62 7.10 -2.28
C TYR A 132 -19.92 7.44 -3.01
N ASP A 133 -19.94 8.60 -3.65
CA ASP A 133 -21.13 9.08 -4.36
C ASP A 133 -21.41 8.23 -5.61
N LYS A 134 -22.68 7.85 -5.81
CA LYS A 134 -23.10 7.04 -6.97
C LYS A 134 -22.80 7.72 -8.30
N LYS A 135 -22.69 9.06 -8.34
CA LYS A 135 -22.34 9.82 -9.55
C LYS A 135 -21.01 9.38 -10.19
N TYR A 136 -20.10 8.77 -9.42
CA TYR A 136 -18.83 8.28 -9.96
C TYR A 136 -18.98 6.96 -10.72
N LEU A 137 -20.10 6.25 -10.57
CA LEU A 137 -20.37 5.03 -11.35
C LEU A 137 -20.59 5.31 -12.85
N GLU A 138 -20.70 6.59 -13.25
CA GLU A 138 -20.64 7.02 -14.65
C GLU A 138 -19.25 6.80 -15.27
N LEU A 139 -18.19 6.74 -14.46
CA LEU A 139 -16.84 6.46 -14.94
C LEU A 139 -16.69 4.98 -15.29
N PRO A 140 -15.80 4.64 -16.25
CA PRO A 140 -15.45 3.25 -16.50
C PRO A 140 -14.99 2.56 -15.21
N LYS A 141 -15.46 1.32 -15.02
CA LYS A 141 -15.17 0.52 -13.82
C LYS A 141 -13.67 0.42 -13.56
N ASP A 142 -12.88 0.26 -14.61
CA ASP A 142 -11.41 0.16 -14.52
C ASP A 142 -10.77 1.43 -13.93
N VAL A 143 -11.31 2.62 -14.26
CA VAL A 143 -10.82 3.88 -13.68
C VAL A 143 -11.07 3.89 -12.17
N LEU A 144 -12.27 3.50 -11.74
CA LEU A 144 -12.64 3.43 -10.32
C LEU A 144 -11.76 2.42 -9.55
N ILE A 145 -11.56 1.22 -10.12
CA ILE A 145 -10.74 0.17 -9.55
C ILE A 145 -9.29 0.64 -9.42
N VAL A 146 -8.72 1.25 -10.46
CA VAL A 146 -7.34 1.76 -10.42
C VAL A 146 -7.18 2.85 -9.36
N VAL A 147 -8.11 3.81 -9.27
CA VAL A 147 -8.08 4.86 -8.24
C VAL A 147 -8.11 4.24 -6.84
N MET A 148 -9.00 3.28 -6.58
CA MET A 148 -9.12 2.62 -5.29
C MET A 148 -7.90 1.75 -4.96
N GLU A 149 -7.52 0.83 -5.84
CA GLU A 149 -6.48 -0.15 -5.56
C GLU A 149 -5.07 0.43 -5.59
N LYS A 150 -4.72 1.20 -6.63
CA LYS A 150 -3.35 1.68 -6.84
C LYS A 150 -3.04 2.90 -6.00
N HIS A 151 -3.93 3.89 -5.98
CA HIS A 151 -3.65 5.16 -5.32
C HIS A 151 -3.96 5.13 -3.83
N GLN A 152 -4.93 4.32 -3.39
CA GLN A 152 -5.42 4.33 -2.01
C GLN A 152 -5.34 2.98 -1.28
N LYS A 153 -5.02 1.89 -1.98
CA LYS A 153 -5.01 0.53 -1.41
C LYS A 153 -6.36 0.13 -0.80
N TYR A 154 -7.44 0.65 -1.36
CA TYR A 154 -8.79 0.25 -1.02
C TYR A 154 -9.21 -0.93 -1.86
N PHE A 155 -10.11 -1.73 -1.33
CA PHE A 155 -10.73 -2.82 -2.07
C PHE A 155 -12.10 -2.38 -2.58
N PRO A 156 -12.33 -2.37 -3.91
CA PRO A 156 -13.67 -2.19 -4.45
C PRO A 156 -14.62 -3.28 -3.94
N VAL A 157 -15.89 -2.93 -3.78
CA VAL A 157 -16.95 -3.91 -3.45
C VAL A 157 -17.82 -4.12 -4.68
N PHE A 158 -18.01 -5.38 -5.04
CA PHE A 158 -18.89 -5.77 -6.12
C PHE A 158 -20.18 -6.37 -5.55
N LYS A 159 -21.26 -6.32 -6.31
CA LYS A 159 -22.50 -7.07 -6.01
C LYS A 159 -22.47 -8.46 -6.65
N ASN A 160 -21.91 -8.53 -7.86
CA ASN A 160 -21.64 -9.73 -8.64
C ASN A 160 -20.38 -9.45 -9.49
N LYS A 161 -19.92 -10.40 -10.32
CA LYS A 161 -18.71 -10.24 -11.15
C LYS A 161 -18.63 -8.94 -11.96
N ASP A 162 -19.76 -8.36 -12.36
CA ASP A 162 -19.80 -7.22 -13.28
C ASP A 162 -20.28 -5.92 -12.63
N GLU A 163 -21.00 -5.96 -11.51
CA GLU A 163 -21.65 -4.78 -10.92
C GLU A 163 -20.86 -4.24 -9.73
N LEU A 164 -20.25 -3.06 -9.90
CA LEU A 164 -19.53 -2.36 -8.84
C LEU A 164 -20.51 -1.56 -7.97
N LEU A 165 -20.44 -1.75 -6.65
CA LEU A 165 -21.22 -0.98 -5.70
C LEU A 165 -20.49 0.34 -5.36
N PRO A 166 -21.20 1.40 -4.95
CA PRO A 166 -20.62 2.67 -4.50
C PRO A 166 -19.97 2.55 -3.09
N LEU A 167 -19.25 1.45 -2.87
CA LEU A 167 -18.71 0.99 -1.60
C LEU A 167 -17.28 0.51 -1.79
N PHE A 168 -16.48 0.68 -0.75
CA PHE A 168 -15.11 0.21 -0.71
C PHE A 168 -14.75 -0.26 0.70
N ILE A 169 -13.77 -1.16 0.80
CA ILE A 169 -13.22 -1.60 2.08
C ILE A 169 -11.79 -1.10 2.21
N VAL A 170 -11.49 -0.41 3.31
CA VAL A 170 -10.14 -0.01 3.67
C VAL A 170 -9.64 -0.83 4.85
N ILE A 171 -8.37 -1.21 4.83
CA ILE A 171 -7.69 -1.85 5.97
C ILE A 171 -6.88 -0.80 6.71
N ILE A 172 -7.24 -0.56 7.95
CA ILE A 172 -6.61 0.45 8.80
C ILE A 172 -5.60 -0.23 9.73
N ASN A 173 -4.49 0.47 10.01
CA ASN A 173 -3.55 0.11 11.06
C ASN A 173 -3.93 0.78 12.39
N ASN A 174 -5.13 0.48 12.88
CA ASN A 174 -5.69 1.13 14.07
C ASN A 174 -6.84 0.30 14.65
N SER A 175 -7.25 0.60 15.88
CA SER A 175 -8.45 0.02 16.50
C SER A 175 -9.73 0.58 15.88
N LYS A 176 -10.83 -0.18 16.01
CA LYS A 176 -12.16 0.26 15.54
C LYS A 176 -12.81 1.37 16.42
N LYS A 177 -12.15 1.83 17.50
CA LYS A 177 -12.70 2.84 18.44
C LYS A 177 -13.12 4.14 17.75
N HIS A 178 -12.39 4.56 16.72
CA HIS A 178 -12.68 5.78 15.94
C HIS A 178 -13.03 5.46 14.49
N ALA A 179 -13.61 4.27 14.23
CA ALA A 179 -13.89 3.78 12.89
C ALA A 179 -14.73 4.77 12.06
N SER A 180 -15.69 5.46 12.67
CA SER A 180 -16.53 6.46 11.96
C SER A 180 -15.71 7.64 11.41
N LYS A 181 -14.87 8.25 12.25
CA LYS A 181 -14.00 9.37 11.82
C LYS A 181 -12.95 8.93 10.81
N ILE A 182 -12.41 7.72 10.97
CA ILE A 182 -11.46 7.16 10.01
C ILE A 182 -12.16 6.90 8.67
N ARG A 183 -13.38 6.33 8.69
CA ARG A 183 -14.21 6.12 7.49
C ARG A 183 -14.40 7.44 6.75
N GLU A 184 -14.92 8.46 7.42
CA GLU A 184 -15.17 9.78 6.83
C GLU A 184 -13.91 10.38 6.19
N GLY A 185 -12.76 10.29 6.89
CA GLY A 185 -11.48 10.72 6.34
C GLY A 185 -11.09 9.98 5.04
N ASN A 186 -11.26 8.65 5.00
CA ASN A 186 -10.97 7.86 3.81
C ASN A 186 -11.97 8.14 2.67
N GLU A 187 -13.24 8.39 2.98
CA GLU A 187 -14.27 8.78 2.01
C GLU A 187 -13.95 10.14 1.38
N ASN A 188 -13.51 11.12 2.18
CA ASN A 188 -13.09 12.43 1.69
C ASN A 188 -11.86 12.33 0.78
N VAL A 189 -10.87 11.51 1.15
CA VAL A 189 -9.68 11.25 0.32
C VAL A 189 -10.07 10.57 -1.00
N LEU A 190 -10.96 9.58 -0.96
CA LEU A 190 -11.42 8.91 -2.17
C LEU A 190 -12.18 9.88 -3.08
N ARG A 191 -13.07 10.69 -2.51
CA ARG A 191 -13.87 11.68 -3.24
C ARG A 191 -12.98 12.62 -4.06
N ALA A 192 -11.95 13.19 -3.42
CA ALA A 192 -11.01 14.08 -4.12
C ALA A 192 -10.34 13.38 -5.32
N ARG A 193 -9.90 12.13 -5.15
CA ARG A 193 -9.29 11.35 -6.23
C ARG A 193 -10.26 11.00 -7.36
N LEU A 194 -11.52 10.74 -7.02
CA LEU A 194 -12.55 10.44 -8.01
C LEU A 194 -13.00 11.68 -8.78
N GLU A 195 -13.02 12.86 -8.15
CA GLU A 195 -13.21 14.13 -8.86
C GLU A 195 -12.08 14.39 -9.85
N ASP A 196 -10.81 14.22 -9.43
CA ASP A 196 -9.66 14.35 -10.33
C ASP A 196 -9.80 13.39 -11.52
N ALA A 197 -10.11 12.12 -11.26
CA ALA A 197 -10.28 11.10 -12.31
C ALA A 197 -11.46 11.44 -13.24
N LYS A 198 -12.57 11.95 -12.70
CA LYS A 198 -13.72 12.38 -13.50
C LYS A 198 -13.35 13.54 -14.41
N PHE A 199 -12.68 14.55 -13.87
CA PHE A 199 -12.21 15.69 -14.63
C PHE A 199 -11.28 15.24 -15.77
N PHE A 200 -10.24 14.46 -15.49
CA PHE A 200 -9.32 13.99 -16.53
C PHE A 200 -10.02 13.15 -17.59
N TYR A 201 -10.93 12.26 -17.19
CA TYR A 201 -11.69 11.45 -18.14
C TYR A 201 -12.54 12.31 -19.07
N GLN A 202 -13.22 13.33 -18.54
CA GLN A 202 -14.03 14.26 -19.32
C GLN A 202 -13.19 15.15 -20.23
N GLU A 203 -12.07 15.70 -19.74
CA GLU A 203 -11.12 16.46 -20.56
C GLU A 203 -10.55 15.60 -21.69
N ASP A 204 -10.22 14.34 -21.41
CA ASP A 204 -9.64 13.44 -22.40
C ASP A 204 -10.62 13.11 -23.53
N GLN A 205 -11.91 13.01 -23.22
CA GLN A 205 -12.97 12.77 -24.20
C GLN A 205 -13.23 13.94 -25.16
N LYS A 206 -12.78 15.16 -24.84
CA LYS A 206 -13.00 16.34 -25.70
C LYS A 206 -12.24 16.28 -27.02
N ILE A 207 -11.11 15.56 -27.06
CA ILE A 207 -10.25 15.49 -28.23
C ILE A 207 -10.15 14.04 -28.70
N PRO A 208 -10.72 13.70 -29.88
CA PRO A 208 -10.57 12.39 -30.50
C PRO A 208 -9.09 11.97 -30.62
N LEU A 209 -8.83 10.68 -30.48
CA LEU A 209 -7.46 10.15 -30.49
C LEU A 209 -6.72 10.46 -31.79
N GLU A 210 -7.43 10.48 -32.92
CA GLU A 210 -6.89 10.79 -34.24
C GLU A 210 -6.32 12.21 -34.28
N LYS A 211 -6.99 13.18 -33.64
CA LYS A 211 -6.51 14.56 -33.54
C LYS A 211 -5.29 14.70 -32.61
N ARG A 212 -4.99 13.69 -31.78
CA ARG A 212 -3.79 13.68 -30.94
C ARG A 212 -2.54 13.26 -31.72
N VAL A 213 -2.68 12.58 -32.85
CA VAL A 213 -1.54 12.11 -33.67
C VAL A 213 -0.69 13.29 -34.13
N ASP A 214 -1.29 14.40 -34.52
CA ASP A 214 -0.55 15.60 -34.95
C ASP A 214 0.33 16.19 -33.85
N LYS A 215 -0.03 16.03 -32.57
CA LYS A 215 0.81 16.50 -31.45
C LYS A 215 2.14 15.75 -31.37
N LEU A 216 2.24 14.56 -31.94
CA LEU A 216 3.49 13.78 -31.97
C LEU A 216 4.58 14.47 -32.80
N LYS A 217 4.22 15.39 -33.72
CA LYS A 217 5.18 16.20 -34.49
C LYS A 217 6.03 17.08 -33.59
N ASN A 218 5.50 17.47 -32.43
CA ASN A 218 6.20 18.33 -31.46
C ASN A 218 7.12 17.53 -30.51
N ILE A 219 7.11 16.19 -30.58
CA ILE A 219 7.92 15.35 -29.70
C ILE A 219 9.10 14.82 -30.51
N ILE A 220 10.29 15.38 -30.28
CA ILE A 220 11.52 14.95 -30.95
C ILE A 220 11.82 13.50 -30.55
N PHE A 221 11.94 12.61 -31.54
CA PHE A 221 12.35 11.23 -31.31
C PHE A 221 13.88 11.14 -31.29
N GLN A 222 14.52 11.67 -32.34
CA GLN A 222 15.97 11.84 -32.42
C GLN A 222 16.25 12.97 -33.43
N GLU A 223 17.24 13.79 -33.13
CA GLU A 223 17.54 15.05 -33.84
C GLU A 223 17.61 14.91 -35.38
N ASN A 224 18.24 13.86 -35.90
CA ASN A 224 18.39 13.61 -37.35
C ASN A 224 17.27 12.73 -37.94
N LEU A 225 16.48 12.05 -37.12
CA LEU A 225 15.40 11.15 -37.54
C LEU A 225 14.01 11.76 -37.35
N GLY A 226 13.95 13.00 -36.87
CA GLY A 226 12.74 13.79 -36.72
C GLY A 226 11.94 13.46 -35.45
N SER A 227 10.63 13.64 -35.58
CA SER A 227 9.67 13.52 -34.49
C SER A 227 9.17 12.09 -34.29
N LEU A 228 8.44 11.88 -33.19
CA LEU A 228 7.69 10.66 -32.95
C LEU A 228 6.63 10.40 -34.03
N PHE A 229 6.06 11.46 -34.63
CA PHE A 229 5.17 11.34 -35.78
C PHE A 229 5.89 10.71 -36.98
N ASP A 230 7.08 11.21 -37.31
CA ASP A 230 7.87 10.72 -38.45
C ASP A 230 8.28 9.26 -38.27
N LYS A 231 8.65 8.90 -37.02
CA LYS A 231 8.92 7.50 -36.67
C LYS A 231 7.69 6.62 -36.90
N THR A 232 6.52 7.02 -36.42
CA THR A 232 5.28 6.25 -36.59
C THR A 232 4.93 6.07 -38.06
N LYS A 233 5.05 7.12 -38.89
CA LYS A 233 4.82 7.03 -40.34
C LYS A 233 5.78 6.06 -41.03
N ARG A 234 7.06 6.07 -40.67
CA ARG A 234 8.03 5.08 -41.18
C ARG A 234 7.66 3.65 -40.78
N LEU A 235 7.19 3.46 -39.54
CA LEU A 235 6.76 2.14 -39.07
C LEU A 235 5.51 1.63 -39.81
N GLU A 236 4.51 2.50 -40.05
CA GLU A 236 3.34 2.14 -40.87
C GLU A 236 3.77 1.63 -42.26
N LEU A 237 4.64 2.37 -42.96
CA LEU A 237 5.16 1.96 -44.27
C LEU A 237 5.92 0.63 -44.25
N LEU A 238 6.70 0.38 -43.20
CA LEU A 238 7.43 -0.88 -43.04
C LEU A 238 6.48 -2.04 -42.76
N CYS A 239 5.46 -1.85 -41.93
CA CYS A 239 4.45 -2.87 -41.66
C CYS A 239 3.65 -3.21 -42.93
N ASP A 240 3.28 -2.22 -43.74
CA ASP A 240 2.60 -2.42 -45.02
C ASP A 240 3.46 -3.18 -46.02
N TYR A 241 4.78 -2.97 -46.03
CA TYR A 241 5.70 -3.70 -46.91
C TYR A 241 5.90 -5.17 -46.50
N ILE A 242 5.80 -5.47 -45.21
CA ILE A 242 6.03 -6.82 -44.66
C ILE A 242 4.73 -7.66 -44.69
N SER A 243 3.56 -7.02 -44.74
CA SER A 243 2.24 -7.68 -44.79
C SER A 243 1.89 -8.15 -46.20
#